data_AF-A0AAX6G7K5-F1
#
_entry.id   AF-A0AAX6G7K5-F1
#
_cell.length_a   1.000
_cell.length_b   1.000
_cell.length_c   1.000
_cell.angle_alpha   90.00
_cell.angle_beta   90.00
_cell.angle_gamma   90.00
#
_symmetry.space_group_name_H-M   'P 1'
#
loop_
_entity.id
_entity.type
_entity.pdbx_description
1 polymer ?
#
loop_
_entity_poly.entity_id
_entity_poly.type
_entity_poly.pdbx_seq_one_letter_code
_entity_poly.pdbx_strand_id
1 'polypeptide(L)'
;MPMDTYMGHGFRKELIAMVKNMKPRFIRFPGGCYVEGEHIRNAFRWRESIGPWEERPGHFGDVWGYWTDDGLGYLEFLQLAEDLGASPVWVFNSGNSHRDQVATSSVLSFVKAYS
;
A
#
# COMPACT_ATOMS: atom_id res chain seq x y z
N MET A 1 -9.27 -14.96 -12.26
CA MET A 1 -7.90 -14.97 -11.70
C MET A 1 -7.14 -16.17 -12.24
N PRO A 2 -5.82 -16.08 -12.47
CA PRO A 2 -4.98 -17.23 -12.80
C PRO A 2 -5.05 -18.27 -11.67
N MET A 3 -5.10 -19.56 -12.01
CA MET A 3 -5.17 -20.63 -11.01
C MET A 3 -3.79 -21.02 -10.44
N ASP A 4 -2.72 -20.92 -11.25
CA ASP A 4 -1.35 -21.14 -10.79
C ASP A 4 -0.73 -19.81 -10.35
N THR A 5 -0.77 -19.55 -9.04
CA THR A 5 -0.22 -18.34 -8.42
C THR A 5 0.77 -18.73 -7.32
N TYR A 6 1.65 -17.82 -6.95
CA TYR A 6 2.62 -18.05 -5.88
C TYR A 6 1.88 -18.45 -4.59
N MET A 7 2.09 -19.68 -4.11
CA MET A 7 1.45 -20.24 -2.92
C MET A 7 -0.10 -20.20 -2.91
N GLY A 8 -0.74 -19.95 -4.06
CA GLY A 8 -2.20 -19.76 -4.14
C GLY A 8 -2.67 -18.36 -3.72
N HIS A 9 -1.77 -17.41 -3.48
CA HIS A 9 -2.08 -16.08 -2.92
C HIS A 9 -2.29 -14.99 -4.00
N GLY A 10 -2.50 -15.36 -5.26
CA GLY A 10 -2.79 -14.39 -6.33
C GLY A 10 -1.58 -13.73 -6.99
N PHE A 11 -0.37 -13.88 -6.43
CA PHE A 11 0.84 -13.30 -7.02
C PHE A 11 1.37 -14.09 -8.21
N ARG A 12 2.04 -13.38 -9.13
CA ARG A 12 2.79 -14.01 -10.23
C ARG A 12 3.98 -14.80 -9.69
N LYS A 13 3.89 -16.13 -9.81
CA LYS A 13 4.84 -17.11 -9.28
C LYS A 13 6.30 -16.79 -9.57
N GLU A 14 6.64 -16.60 -10.84
CA GLU A 14 8.02 -16.34 -11.26
C GLU A 14 8.57 -15.04 -10.68
N LEU A 15 7.76 -13.97 -10.58
CA LEU A 15 8.21 -12.70 -10.03
C LEU A 15 8.51 -12.82 -8.53
N ILE A 16 7.62 -13.46 -7.76
CA ILE A 16 7.85 -13.63 -6.33
C ILE A 16 9.02 -14.59 -6.06
N ALA A 17 9.19 -15.62 -6.89
CA ALA A 17 10.37 -16.49 -6.80
C ALA A 17 11.68 -15.70 -7.02
N MET A 18 11.72 -14.80 -8.01
CA MET A 18 12.87 -13.92 -8.23
C MET A 18 13.11 -12.99 -7.04
N VAL A 19 12.05 -12.38 -6.48
CA VAL A 19 12.14 -11.53 -5.29
C VAL A 19 12.67 -12.31 -4.09
N LYS A 20 12.15 -13.51 -3.84
CA LYS A 20 12.60 -14.40 -2.77
C LYS A 20 14.08 -14.74 -2.86
N ASN A 21 14.58 -14.98 -4.08
CA ASN A 21 15.99 -15.27 -4.32
C ASN A 21 16.92 -14.09 -4.02
N MET A 22 16.41 -12.85 -4.02
CA MET A 22 17.17 -11.67 -3.55
C MET A 22 17.34 -11.64 -2.03
N LYS A 23 16.62 -12.49 -1.28
CA LYS A 23 16.64 -12.57 0.20
C LYS A 23 16.37 -11.20 0.87
N PRO A 24 15.26 -10.51 0.53
CA PRO A 24 14.95 -9.21 1.11
C PRO A 24 14.78 -9.34 2.63
N ARG A 25 15.34 -8.38 3.37
CA ARG A 25 15.18 -8.31 4.83
C ARG A 25 13.90 -7.58 5.24
N PHE A 26 13.43 -6.67 4.41
CA PHE A 26 12.21 -5.92 4.63
C PHE A 26 11.56 -5.55 3.29
N ILE A 27 10.29 -5.19 3.33
CA ILE A 27 9.53 -4.68 2.19
C ILE A 27 8.81 -3.41 2.63
N ARG A 28 9.04 -2.31 1.92
CA ARG A 28 8.34 -1.03 2.15
C ARG A 28 7.15 -0.91 1.21
N PHE A 29 5.96 -0.66 1.73
CA PHE A 29 4.72 -0.60 0.94
C PHE A 29 3.63 0.28 1.60
N PRO A 30 2.61 0.75 0.84
CA PRO A 30 2.55 0.72 -0.61
C PRO A 30 3.48 1.78 -1.20
N GLY A 31 3.61 2.95 -0.54
CA GLY A 31 4.63 3.98 -0.76
C GLY A 31 4.88 4.40 -2.22
N GLY A 32 5.83 5.29 -2.51
CA GLY A 32 6.04 6.56 -1.81
C GLY A 32 4.87 7.50 -2.11
N CYS A 33 4.99 8.34 -3.14
CA CYS A 33 3.97 9.31 -3.55
C CYS A 33 2.58 8.70 -3.83
N TYR A 34 2.47 7.40 -4.09
CA TYR A 34 1.17 6.70 -4.18
C TYR A 34 0.33 6.84 -2.90
N VAL A 35 0.97 6.85 -1.73
CA VAL A 35 0.28 7.03 -0.45
C VAL A 35 -0.20 8.47 -0.28
N GLU A 36 0.50 9.43 -0.88
CA GLU A 36 0.29 10.86 -0.73
C GLU A 36 -0.81 11.37 -1.68
N GLY A 37 -0.75 10.96 -2.95
CA GLY A 37 -1.52 11.55 -4.04
C GLY A 37 -0.95 12.89 -4.50
N GLU A 38 -1.35 13.33 -5.69
CA GLU A 38 -1.14 14.71 -6.15
C GLU A 38 -2.06 15.65 -5.34
N HIS A 39 -3.27 15.17 -5.05
CA HIS A 39 -4.24 15.80 -4.16
C HIS A 39 -4.76 14.81 -3.10
N ILE A 40 -5.04 15.29 -1.87
CA ILE A 40 -5.53 14.46 -0.75
C ILE A 40 -6.77 13.66 -1.12
N ARG A 41 -7.66 14.22 -1.96
CA ARG A 41 -8.89 13.52 -2.39
C ARG A 41 -8.61 12.17 -3.08
N ASN A 42 -7.42 12.03 -3.67
CA ASN A 42 -6.96 10.84 -4.38
C ASN A 42 -5.88 10.06 -3.61
N ALA A 43 -5.58 10.45 -2.37
CA ALA A 43 -4.63 9.73 -1.54
C ALA A 43 -5.14 8.31 -1.23
N PHE A 44 -4.25 7.32 -1.28
CA PHE A 44 -4.58 5.94 -0.95
C PHE A 44 -5.23 5.78 0.43
N ARG A 45 -6.39 5.13 0.47
CA ARG A 45 -7.17 4.87 1.69
C ARG A 45 -7.06 3.41 2.09
N TRP A 46 -6.05 3.08 2.90
CA TRP A 46 -5.74 1.68 3.26
C TRP A 46 -6.91 0.86 3.79
N ARG A 47 -7.85 1.48 4.52
CA ARG A 47 -9.05 0.79 5.03
C ARG A 47 -9.96 0.28 3.91
N GLU A 48 -9.99 0.98 2.79
CA GLU A 48 -10.76 0.62 1.59
C GLU A 48 -10.10 -0.50 0.79
N SER A 49 -8.84 -0.83 1.11
CA SER A 49 -8.13 -1.98 0.55
C SER A 49 -8.33 -3.28 1.36
N ILE A 50 -9.25 -3.30 2.32
CA ILE A 50 -9.53 -4.46 3.17
C ILE A 50 -10.93 -5.00 2.85
N GLY A 51 -11.03 -6.33 2.76
CA GLY A 51 -12.25 -7.04 2.38
C GLY A 51 -12.12 -7.73 1.02
N PRO A 52 -13.23 -8.30 0.50
CA PRO A 52 -13.26 -8.90 -0.83
C PRO A 52 -12.77 -7.91 -1.89
N TRP A 53 -11.88 -8.33 -2.78
CA TRP A 53 -11.21 -7.41 -3.71
C TRP A 53 -12.20 -6.82 -4.73
N GLU A 54 -13.23 -7.58 -5.08
CA GLU A 54 -14.30 -7.18 -6.00
C GLU A 54 -15.21 -6.09 -5.44
N GLU A 55 -15.18 -5.85 -4.13
CA GLU A 55 -15.95 -4.80 -3.45
C GLU A 55 -15.12 -3.54 -3.19
N ARG A 56 -13.81 -3.58 -3.48
CA ARG A 56 -12.91 -2.44 -3.24
C ARG A 56 -13.17 -1.36 -4.30
N PRO A 57 -13.35 -0.09 -3.89
CA PRO A 57 -13.66 0.98 -4.84
C PRO A 57 -12.46 1.32 -5.75
N GLY A 58 -11.24 1.01 -5.29
CA GLY A 58 -10.03 1.54 -5.89
C GLY A 58 -9.96 3.07 -5.79
N HIS A 59 -9.00 3.66 -6.49
CA HIS A 59 -8.94 5.12 -6.65
C HIS A 59 -8.15 5.53 -7.88
N PHE A 60 -8.26 6.81 -8.25
CA PHE A 60 -7.42 7.38 -9.29
C PHE A 60 -6.06 7.75 -8.71
N GLY A 61 -5.01 7.00 -9.08
CA GLY A 61 -3.61 7.30 -8.74
C GLY A 61 -3.08 8.46 -9.57
N ASP A 62 -3.50 9.68 -9.21
CA ASP A 62 -3.24 10.91 -9.95
C ASP A 62 -1.77 11.27 -10.12
N VAL A 63 -0.90 10.84 -9.19
CA VAL A 63 0.56 10.97 -9.33
C VAL A 63 1.11 10.23 -10.54
N TRP A 64 0.51 9.08 -10.90
CA TRP A 64 0.95 8.23 -11.99
C TRP A 64 -0.03 8.17 -13.16
N GLY A 65 -1.17 8.85 -13.07
CA GLY A 65 -2.13 9.05 -14.15
C GLY A 65 -2.97 7.83 -14.51
N TYR A 66 -3.13 6.86 -13.60
CA TYR A 66 -3.94 5.66 -13.87
C TYR A 66 -4.87 5.28 -12.69
N TRP A 67 -5.95 4.58 -13.01
CA TRP A 67 -6.85 4.01 -12.02
C TRP A 67 -6.25 2.73 -11.42
N THR A 68 -6.31 2.60 -10.11
CA THR A 68 -5.96 1.37 -9.38
C THR A 68 -7.20 0.79 -8.72
N ASP A 69 -7.32 -0.52 -8.73
CA ASP A 69 -8.40 -1.25 -8.07
C ASP A 69 -8.16 -1.47 -6.57
N ASP A 70 -6.96 -1.12 -6.06
CA ASP A 70 -6.50 -1.43 -4.71
C ASP A 70 -6.62 -2.93 -4.34
N GLY A 71 -6.57 -3.80 -5.35
CA GLY A 71 -6.61 -5.26 -5.19
C GLY A 71 -5.34 -5.80 -4.52
N LEU A 72 -4.20 -5.15 -4.74
CA LEU A 72 -2.98 -5.35 -3.96
C LEU A 72 -2.98 -4.37 -2.78
N GLY A 73 -3.70 -4.75 -1.72
CA GLY A 73 -3.98 -3.91 -0.57
C GLY A 73 -3.12 -4.21 0.66
N TYR A 74 -3.57 -3.73 1.81
CA TYR A 74 -2.85 -3.83 3.07
C TYR A 74 -2.52 -5.27 3.46
N LEU A 75 -3.51 -6.17 3.41
CA LEU A 75 -3.35 -7.55 3.85
C LEU A 75 -2.50 -8.38 2.87
N GLU A 76 -2.64 -8.13 1.58
CA GLU A 76 -1.87 -8.84 0.56
C GLU A 76 -0.37 -8.55 0.68
N PHE A 77 0.03 -7.31 0.98
CA PHE A 77 1.45 -7.00 1.22
C PHE A 77 1.98 -7.59 2.53
N LEU A 78 1.17 -7.69 3.58
CA LEU A 78 1.55 -8.38 4.81
C LEU A 78 1.77 -9.87 4.57
N GLN A 79 0.86 -10.51 3.83
CA GLN A 79 1.01 -11.91 3.41
C GLN A 79 2.29 -12.11 2.60
N LEU A 80 2.58 -11.21 1.66
CA LEU A 80 3.80 -11.27 0.86
C LEU A 80 5.07 -11.13 1.71
N ALA A 81 5.06 -10.26 2.73
CA ALA A 81 6.18 -10.11 3.64
C ALA A 81 6.45 -11.41 4.43
N GLU A 82 5.40 -12.07 4.90
CA GLU A 82 5.48 -13.37 5.57
C GLU A 82 6.04 -14.46 4.64
N ASP A 83 5.49 -14.57 3.42
CA ASP A 83 5.90 -15.54 2.39
C ASP A 83 7.39 -15.43 2.00
N LEU A 84 7.92 -14.21 2.08
CA LEU A 84 9.31 -13.85 1.79
C LEU A 84 10.23 -13.93 3.01
N GLY A 85 9.69 -14.10 4.22
CA GLY A 85 10.47 -14.04 5.46
C GLY A 85 11.07 -12.65 5.74
N ALA A 86 10.41 -11.60 5.25
CA ALA A 86 10.86 -10.22 5.33
C ALA A 86 10.02 -9.41 6.33
N SER A 87 10.59 -8.39 6.96
CA SER A 87 9.84 -7.49 7.82
C SER A 87 8.98 -6.49 7.01
N PRO A 88 7.68 -6.34 7.32
CA PRO A 88 6.84 -5.35 6.66
C PRO A 88 7.16 -3.93 7.17
N VAL A 89 7.38 -2.99 6.27
CA VAL A 89 7.55 -1.56 6.55
C VAL A 89 6.38 -0.80 5.92
N TRP A 90 5.35 -0.57 6.73
CA TRP A 90 4.13 0.10 6.31
C TRP A 90 4.33 1.62 6.18
N VAL A 91 3.81 2.17 5.09
CA VAL A 91 3.76 3.61 4.82
C VAL A 91 2.30 4.05 4.80
N PHE A 92 1.95 5.00 5.65
CA PHE A 92 0.61 5.60 5.70
C PHE A 92 0.67 7.09 5.38
N ASN A 93 -0.44 7.65 4.90
CA ASN A 93 -0.53 9.07 4.61
C ASN A 93 -0.57 9.86 5.92
N SER A 94 0.38 10.80 6.08
CA SER A 94 0.53 11.64 7.27
C SER A 94 -0.32 12.92 7.25
N GLY A 95 -1.28 13.01 6.33
CA GLY A 95 -2.12 14.18 6.09
C GLY A 95 -1.60 15.11 4.98
N ASN A 96 -0.73 14.62 4.10
CA ASN A 96 -0.11 15.42 3.04
C ASN A 96 -0.31 14.76 1.65
N SER A 97 -0.40 15.61 0.63
CA SER A 97 -0.27 15.29 -0.79
C SER A 97 0.77 16.23 -1.42
N HIS A 98 1.06 16.09 -2.71
CA HIS A 98 1.97 17.01 -3.39
C HIS A 98 1.47 18.46 -3.46
N ARG A 99 0.14 18.68 -3.48
CA ARG A 99 -0.44 20.03 -3.68
C ARG A 99 -1.24 20.56 -2.50
N ASP A 100 -1.64 19.70 -1.57
CA ASP A 100 -2.44 20.09 -0.42
C ASP A 100 -2.13 19.26 0.82
N GLN A 101 -2.52 19.79 1.97
CA GLN A 101 -2.34 19.15 3.27
C GLN A 101 -3.60 19.33 4.11
N VAL A 102 -3.89 18.37 4.99
CA VAL A 102 -4.92 18.57 6.00
C VAL A 102 -4.48 19.65 6.98
N ALA A 103 -5.44 20.33 7.60
CA ALA A 103 -5.12 21.31 8.64
C ALA A 103 -4.33 20.61 9.76
N THR A 104 -3.19 21.17 10.13
CA THR A 104 -2.32 20.59 11.16
C THR A 104 -3.07 20.40 12.49
N SER A 105 -4.00 21.30 12.81
CA SER A 105 -4.90 21.19 13.97
C SER A 105 -5.66 19.86 14.03
N SER A 106 -6.01 19.29 12.88
CA SER A 106 -6.72 18.00 12.79
C SER A 106 -5.83 16.80 13.08
N VAL A 107 -4.51 16.97 13.02
CA VAL A 107 -3.52 15.88 13.21
C VAL A 107 -2.75 16.00 14.52
N LEU A 108 -2.71 17.19 15.14
CA LEU A 108 -1.95 17.46 16.37
C LEU A 108 -2.26 16.49 17.50
N SER A 109 -3.51 16.05 17.68
CA SER A 109 -3.89 15.09 18.72
C SER A 109 -3.25 13.71 18.56
N PHE A 110 -2.79 13.37 17.34
CA PHE A 110 -2.12 12.10 17.04
C PHE A 110 -0.59 12.21 17.10
N VAL A 111 -0.03 13.42 17.16
CA VAL A 111 1.42 13.65 17.22
C VAL A 111 1.86 13.69 18.68
N LYS A 112 2.66 12.70 19.10
CA LYS A 112 3.36 12.77 20.38
C LYS A 112 4.59 13.66 20.24
N ALA A 113 4.60 14.81 20.90
CA ALA A 113 5.83 15.55 21.11
C ALA A 113 6.71 14.73 22.07
N TYR A 114 7.93 14.39 21.64
CA TYR A 114 8.93 13.82 22.54
C TYR A 114 9.55 14.99 23.32
N SER A 115 9.28 15.04 24.63
CA SER A 115 9.98 15.90 25.59
C SER A 115 11.22 15.19 26.11
#